data_AF-A0A9D5INE8-F1
#
_entry.id   AF-A0A9D5INE8-F1
#
_cell.length_a   1.000
_cell.length_b   1.000
_cell.length_c   1.000
_cell.angle_alpha   90.00
_cell.angle_beta   90.00
_cell.angle_gamma   90.00
#
_symmetry.space_group_name_H-M   'P 1'
#
loop_
_entity.id
_entity.type
_entity.pdbx_description
1 polymer ?
#
loop_
_entity_poly.entity_id
_entity_poly.type
_entity_poly.pdbx_seq_one_letter_code
_entity_poly.pdbx_strand_id
1 'polypeptide(L)'
;MSEPHSSTVFTLHKLSLHALLLEGQPWFCARDIGRLMGVHLSDRMVSKLDKDQHRFLWIEYHRQPEKQLMLSESGVYALLVYHYVPGNRLLREWLTHQVVPALRDAASSEHSDLPMLSFLKWPEMSVSLLHWQDESWIRLRDMPYLLQGQTQQRATAPKSWWRKAADVFQSSKHLMS
;
A
#
# COMPACT_ATOMS: atom_id res chain seq x y z
N MET A 1 8.59 -10.04 -22.17
CA MET A 1 7.16 -9.90 -21.87
C MET A 1 7.08 -9.59 -20.39
N SER A 2 6.50 -8.46 -19.99
CA SER A 2 6.38 -8.13 -18.56
C SER A 2 5.38 -9.09 -17.91
N GLU A 3 5.70 -9.58 -16.71
CA GLU A 3 4.78 -10.38 -15.89
C GLU A 3 3.46 -9.62 -15.69
N PRO A 4 2.31 -10.31 -15.73
CA PRO A 4 1.02 -9.68 -15.46
C PRO A 4 0.97 -9.23 -13.99
N HIS A 5 0.43 -8.04 -13.75
CA HIS A 5 0.23 -7.55 -12.39
C HIS A 5 -0.97 -8.26 -11.77
N SER A 6 -0.83 -8.75 -10.55
CA SER A 6 -1.96 -9.25 -9.78
C SER A 6 -2.94 -8.11 -9.50
N SER A 7 -4.23 -8.38 -9.70
CA SER A 7 -5.30 -7.41 -9.47
C SER A 7 -6.24 -7.88 -8.36
N THR A 8 -6.63 -6.96 -7.50
CA THR A 8 -7.64 -7.18 -6.46
C THR A 8 -9.02 -6.92 -7.05
N VAL A 9 -9.98 -7.80 -6.76
CA VAL A 9 -11.35 -7.69 -7.26
C VAL A 9 -12.27 -7.18 -6.17
N PHE A 10 -12.88 -6.02 -6.42
CA PHE A 10 -13.92 -5.43 -5.58
C PHE A 10 -15.29 -5.67 -6.22
N THR A 11 -16.36 -5.72 -5.41
CA THR A 11 -17.72 -5.96 -5.93
C THR A 11 -18.70 -4.89 -5.44
N LEU A 12 -19.46 -4.32 -6.37
CA LEU A 12 -20.55 -3.37 -6.09
C LEU A 12 -21.81 -3.81 -6.85
N HIS A 13 -22.89 -4.14 -6.13
CA HIS A 13 -24.19 -4.55 -6.72
C HIS A 13 -24.08 -5.62 -7.84
N LYS A 14 -23.25 -6.65 -7.64
CA LYS A 14 -22.94 -7.75 -8.59
C LYS A 14 -22.03 -7.39 -9.76
N LEU A 15 -21.52 -6.17 -9.82
CA LEU A 15 -20.48 -5.77 -10.78
C LEU A 15 -19.12 -5.84 -10.12
N SER A 16 -18.17 -6.46 -10.80
CA SER A 16 -16.78 -6.57 -10.36
C SER A 16 -15.95 -5.39 -10.86
N LEU A 17 -15.00 -4.94 -10.03
CA LEU A 17 -13.98 -3.97 -10.35
C LEU A 17 -12.60 -4.59 -10.09
N HIS A 18 -11.84 -4.82 -11.15
CA HIS A 18 -10.42 -5.14 -11.04
C HIS A 18 -9.64 -3.85 -10.81
N ALA A 19 -8.88 -3.83 -9.73
CA ALA A 19 -8.03 -2.70 -9.38
C ALA A 19 -6.71 -3.20 -8.79
N LEU A 20 -5.68 -2.37 -8.87
CA LEU A 20 -4.36 -2.69 -8.33
C LEU A 20 -3.68 -1.41 -7.86
N LEU A 21 -2.75 -1.56 -6.92
CA LEU A 21 -1.84 -0.49 -6.55
C LEU A 21 -0.53 -0.71 -7.30
N LEU A 22 -0.10 0.28 -8.07
CA LEU A 22 1.16 0.23 -8.80
C LEU A 22 1.87 1.57 -8.65
N GLU A 23 3.13 1.51 -8.20
CA GLU A 23 3.97 2.69 -7.95
C GLU A 23 3.32 3.67 -6.95
N GLY A 24 2.63 3.15 -5.93
CA GLY A 24 1.93 3.94 -4.92
C GLY A 24 0.62 4.58 -5.39
N GLN A 25 0.21 4.35 -6.64
CA GLN A 25 -1.00 4.91 -7.22
C GLN A 25 -2.06 3.82 -7.48
N PRO A 26 -3.35 4.07 -7.15
CA PRO A 26 -4.43 3.16 -7.52
C PRO A 26 -4.76 3.22 -9.01
N TRP A 27 -4.94 2.04 -9.60
CA TRP A 27 -5.33 1.85 -11.00
C TRP A 27 -6.56 0.94 -11.09
N PHE A 28 -7.49 1.31 -11.97
CA PHE A 28 -8.81 0.69 -12.12
C PHE A 28 -9.04 0.25 -13.55
N CYS A 29 -9.59 -0.96 -13.76
CA CYS A 29 -9.94 -1.42 -15.09
C CYS A 29 -11.03 -0.54 -15.73
N ALA A 30 -10.71 0.08 -16.87
CA ALA A 30 -11.63 0.99 -17.57
C ALA A 30 -12.93 0.29 -17.97
N ARG A 31 -12.84 -0.97 -18.41
CA ARG A 31 -13.99 -1.79 -18.79
C ARG A 31 -14.98 -1.97 -17.64
N ASP A 32 -14.45 -2.22 -16.44
CA ASP A 32 -15.27 -2.42 -15.24
C ASP A 32 -15.86 -1.10 -14.76
N ILE A 33 -15.10 0.00 -14.78
CA ILE A 33 -15.61 1.36 -14.48
C ILE A 33 -16.75 1.74 -15.41
N GLY A 34 -16.63 1.49 -16.72
CA GLY A 34 -17.71 1.74 -17.68
C GLY A 34 -18.99 0.98 -17.31
N ARG A 35 -18.89 -0.31 -16.98
CA ARG A 35 -20.03 -1.12 -16.51
C ARG A 35 -20.66 -0.55 -15.25
N LEU A 36 -19.85 -0.13 -14.28
CA LEU A 36 -20.33 0.47 -13.02
C LEU A 36 -21.02 1.82 -13.23
N MET A 37 -20.54 2.61 -14.19
CA MET A 37 -21.16 3.88 -14.60
C MET A 37 -22.38 3.68 -15.52
N GLY A 38 -22.62 2.45 -16.01
CA GLY A 38 -23.65 2.16 -17.01
C GLY A 38 -23.37 2.76 -18.39
N VAL A 39 -22.11 3.04 -18.72
CA VAL A 39 -21.70 3.65 -20.00
C VAL A 39 -20.57 2.87 -20.65
N HIS A 40 -20.57 2.79 -21.98
CA HIS A 40 -19.39 2.31 -22.70
C HIS A 40 -18.34 3.42 -22.74
N LEU A 41 -17.19 3.23 -22.10
CA LEU A 41 -16.06 4.16 -22.21
C LEU A 41 -15.49 4.08 -23.63
N SER A 42 -15.87 5.03 -24.47
CA SER A 42 -15.34 5.16 -25.84
C SER A 42 -13.94 5.77 -25.84
N ASP A 43 -13.18 5.54 -26.90
CA ASP A 43 -11.86 6.17 -27.09
C ASP A 43 -11.92 7.70 -26.98
N ARG A 44 -13.03 8.31 -27.44
CA ARG A 44 -13.27 9.75 -27.31
C ARG A 44 -13.43 10.22 -25.86
N MET A 45 -13.97 9.39 -24.98
CA MET A 45 -14.05 9.71 -23.55
C MET A 45 -12.68 9.60 -22.90
N VAL A 46 -11.94 8.53 -23.23
CA VAL A 46 -10.59 8.30 -22.71
C VAL A 46 -9.63 9.39 -23.20
N SER A 47 -9.77 9.88 -24.44
CA SER A 47 -8.92 10.93 -24.99
C SER A 47 -9.08 12.31 -24.34
N LYS A 48 -10.07 12.48 -23.45
CA LYS A 48 -10.22 13.70 -22.63
C LYS A 48 -9.38 13.64 -21.35
N LEU A 49 -8.85 12.47 -21.02
CA LEU A 49 -7.98 12.27 -19.89
C LEU A 49 -6.54 12.61 -20.27
N ASP A 50 -5.77 13.06 -19.30
CA ASP A 50 -4.36 13.32 -19.49
C ASP A 50 -3.56 12.01 -19.61
N LYS A 51 -2.34 12.09 -20.15
CA LYS A 51 -1.51 10.91 -20.42
C LYS A 51 -1.14 10.11 -19.16
N ASP A 52 -1.08 10.76 -18.01
CA ASP A 52 -0.85 10.12 -16.70
C ASP A 52 -2.11 9.45 -16.15
N GLN A 53 -3.28 9.79 -16.68
CA GLN A 53 -4.54 9.34 -16.12
C GLN A 53 -5.00 7.99 -16.65
N HIS A 54 -4.38 7.48 -17.71
CA HIS A 54 -4.70 6.20 -18.31
C HIS A 54 -3.45 5.52 -18.86
N ARG A 55 -3.38 4.19 -18.76
CA ARG A 55 -2.31 3.40 -19.39
C ARG A 55 -2.77 1.98 -19.66
N PHE A 56 -2.14 1.31 -20.62
CA PHE A 56 -2.36 -0.12 -20.83
C PHE A 56 -1.44 -0.93 -19.92
N LEU A 57 -2.01 -1.86 -19.15
CA LEU A 57 -1.26 -2.79 -18.30
C LEU A 57 -1.66 -4.23 -18.62
N TRP A 58 -0.71 -5.14 -18.48
CA TRP A 58 -1.02 -6.56 -18.37
C TRP A 58 -1.41 -6.85 -16.93
N ILE A 59 -2.63 -7.34 -16.74
CA ILE A 59 -3.17 -7.68 -15.42
C ILE A 59 -3.73 -9.10 -15.44
N GLU A 60 -3.81 -9.72 -14.27
CA GLU A 60 -4.61 -10.94 -14.08
C GLU A 60 -6.10 -10.58 -14.08
N TYR A 61 -6.76 -10.68 -15.25
CA TYR A 61 -8.19 -10.46 -15.42
C TYR A 61 -8.90 -11.82 -15.42
N HIS A 62 -9.74 -12.08 -14.42
CA HIS A 62 -10.40 -13.39 -14.25
C HIS A 62 -9.43 -14.60 -14.33
N ARG A 63 -8.28 -14.50 -13.65
CA ARG A 63 -7.22 -15.54 -13.62
C ARG A 63 -6.54 -15.79 -14.98
N GLN A 64 -6.65 -14.87 -15.92
CA GLN A 64 -5.95 -14.91 -17.20
C GLN A 64 -5.19 -13.60 -17.40
N PRO A 65 -3.95 -13.65 -17.92
CA PRO A 65 -3.22 -12.45 -18.26
C PRO A 65 -3.87 -11.77 -19.46
N GLU A 66 -4.37 -10.54 -19.26
CA GLU A 66 -4.99 -9.76 -20.33
C GLU A 66 -4.45 -8.32 -20.31
N LYS A 67 -4.24 -7.76 -21.49
CA LYS A 67 -3.88 -6.35 -21.65
C LYS A 67 -5.13 -5.48 -21.52
N GLN A 68 -5.26 -4.79 -20.39
CA GLN A 68 -6.40 -3.91 -20.10
C GLN A 68 -6.00 -2.43 -20.14
N LEU A 69 -6.95 -1.58 -20.54
CA LEU A 69 -6.85 -0.15 -20.28
C LEU A 69 -7.16 0.09 -18.81
N MET A 70 -6.20 0.70 -18.11
CA MET A 70 -6.31 1.03 -16.70
C MET A 70 -6.39 2.54 -16.55
N LEU A 71 -7.23 3.00 -15.63
CA LEU A 71 -7.45 4.39 -15.29
C LEU A 71 -6.87 4.65 -13.90
N SER A 72 -6.13 5.73 -13.76
CA SER A 72 -5.70 6.21 -12.44
C SER A 72 -6.90 6.65 -11.59
N GLU A 73 -6.68 6.81 -10.29
CA GLU A 73 -7.63 7.45 -9.38
C GLU A 73 -8.11 8.83 -9.88
N SER A 74 -7.20 9.72 -10.28
CA SER A 74 -7.55 11.04 -10.81
C SER A 74 -8.37 10.95 -12.11
N GLY A 75 -8.01 10.03 -13.01
CA GLY A 75 -8.72 9.78 -14.26
C GLY A 75 -10.15 9.29 -14.05
N VAL A 76 -10.37 8.38 -13.10
CA VAL A 76 -11.73 7.92 -12.76
C VAL A 76 -12.57 9.08 -12.22
N TYR A 77 -12.04 9.88 -11.29
CA TYR A 77 -12.79 11.03 -10.78
C TYR A 77 -13.06 12.08 -11.87
N ALA A 78 -12.11 12.33 -12.78
CA ALA A 78 -12.33 13.20 -13.93
C ALA A 78 -13.49 12.71 -14.81
N LEU A 79 -13.54 11.40 -15.12
CA LEU A 79 -14.68 10.81 -15.86
C LEU A 79 -16.00 10.97 -15.12
N LEU A 80 -16.03 10.78 -13.80
CA LEU A 80 -17.23 10.94 -12.98
C LEU A 80 -17.75 12.38 -12.99
N VAL A 81 -16.84 13.37 -13.09
CA VAL A 81 -17.18 14.80 -13.23
C VAL A 81 -17.67 15.10 -14.65
N TYR A 82 -16.93 14.66 -15.68
CA TYR A 82 -17.30 14.91 -17.08
C TYR A 82 -18.62 14.23 -17.49
N HIS A 83 -18.92 13.09 -16.88
CA HIS A 83 -20.07 12.26 -17.19
C HIS A 83 -20.91 12.04 -15.94
N TYR A 84 -21.42 13.15 -15.39
CA TYR A 84 -22.26 13.13 -14.21
C TYR A 84 -23.58 12.40 -14.49
N VAL A 85 -23.78 11.28 -13.80
CA VAL A 85 -25.04 10.55 -13.69
C VAL A 85 -25.35 10.44 -12.20
N PRO A 86 -26.58 10.74 -11.73
CA PRO A 86 -26.91 10.67 -10.30
C PRO A 86 -26.58 9.32 -9.65
N GLY A 87 -26.74 8.21 -10.40
CA GLY A 87 -26.36 6.86 -9.97
C GLY A 87 -24.87 6.69 -9.66
N ASN A 88 -24.00 7.50 -10.25
CA ASN A 88 -22.55 7.45 -10.03
C ASN A 88 -22.13 8.04 -8.67
N ARG A 89 -23.04 8.66 -7.92
CA ARG A 89 -22.74 9.15 -6.57
C ARG A 89 -22.32 8.00 -5.65
N LEU A 90 -23.02 6.88 -5.70
CA LEU A 90 -22.70 5.68 -4.94
C LEU A 90 -21.36 5.09 -5.36
N LEU A 91 -21.09 5.05 -6.68
CA LEU A 91 -19.80 4.60 -7.21
C LEU A 91 -18.65 5.48 -6.69
N ARG A 92 -18.80 6.80 -6.73
CA ARG A 92 -17.79 7.74 -6.22
C ARG A 92 -17.53 7.48 -4.73
N GLU A 93 -18.58 7.45 -3.91
CA GLU A 93 -18.46 7.23 -2.46
C GLU A 93 -17.82 5.88 -2.15
N TRP A 94 -18.19 4.83 -2.89
CA TRP A 94 -17.59 3.50 -2.76
C TRP A 94 -16.10 3.47 -3.12
N LEU A 95 -15.71 4.11 -4.23
CA LEU A 95 -14.31 4.23 -4.63
C LEU A 95 -13.49 4.97 -3.56
N THR A 96 -13.98 6.13 -3.11
CA THR A 96 -13.27 7.00 -2.16
C THR A 96 -13.13 6.38 -0.78
N HIS A 97 -14.19 5.74 -0.27
CA HIS A 97 -14.23 5.32 1.14
C HIS A 97 -13.95 3.84 1.35
N GLN A 98 -13.99 3.00 0.31
CA GLN A 98 -13.76 1.56 0.44
C GLN A 98 -12.62 1.09 -0.45
N VAL A 99 -12.69 1.33 -1.75
CA VAL A 99 -11.75 0.71 -2.70
C VAL A 99 -10.35 1.30 -2.58
N VAL A 100 -10.22 2.63 -2.65
CA VAL A 100 -8.90 3.29 -2.57
C VAL A 100 -8.22 3.05 -1.23
N PRO A 101 -8.88 3.19 -0.06
CA PRO A 101 -8.28 2.85 1.23
C PRO A 101 -7.85 1.38 1.28
N ALA A 102 -8.72 0.43 0.89
CA ALA A 102 -8.38 -0.99 0.92
C ALA A 102 -7.17 -1.35 0.06
N LEU A 103 -7.02 -0.73 -1.13
CA LEU A 103 -5.83 -0.92 -1.97
C LEU A 103 -4.55 -0.41 -1.31
N ARG A 104 -4.62 0.75 -0.64
CA ARG A 104 -3.45 1.34 0.04
C ARG A 104 -3.09 0.58 1.32
N ASP A 105 -4.09 0.13 2.07
CA ASP A 105 -3.88 -0.67 3.28
C ASP A 105 -3.28 -2.03 2.95
N ALA A 106 -3.75 -2.68 1.87
CA ALA A 106 -3.20 -3.95 1.40
C ALA A 106 -1.73 -3.82 0.94
N ALA A 107 -1.34 -2.68 0.37
CA ALA A 107 0.07 -2.44 0.07
C ALA A 107 0.90 -2.14 1.32
N SER A 108 0.31 -1.49 2.33
CA SER A 108 0.97 -1.17 3.59
C SER A 108 1.31 -2.43 4.40
N SER A 109 0.56 -3.52 4.24
CA SER A 109 0.92 -4.82 4.83
C SER A 109 2.06 -5.53 4.09
N GLU A 110 2.26 -5.23 2.80
CA GLU A 110 3.23 -5.91 1.93
C GLU A 110 4.54 -5.12 1.77
N HIS A 111 4.55 -3.80 2.01
CA HIS A 111 5.70 -2.92 1.83
C HIS A 111 6.06 -2.17 3.13
N SER A 112 7.28 -2.39 3.62
CA SER A 112 7.89 -1.76 4.81
C SER A 112 8.32 -0.30 4.62
N ASP A 113 7.99 0.30 3.47
CA ASP A 113 8.40 1.65 3.08
C ASP A 113 7.62 2.76 3.80
N LEU A 114 6.47 2.42 4.39
CA LEU A 114 5.69 3.37 5.17
C LEU A 114 6.10 3.35 6.66
N PRO A 115 6.19 4.53 7.30
CA PRO A 115 6.45 4.61 8.73
C PRO A 115 5.32 3.94 9.52
N MET A 116 5.57 2.74 10.04
CA MET A 116 4.62 2.01 10.88
C MET A 116 5.03 2.08 12.36
N LEU A 117 4.11 2.51 13.22
CA LEU A 117 4.36 2.56 14.66
C LEU A 117 3.91 1.25 15.32
N SER A 118 4.81 0.62 16.05
CA SER A 118 4.54 -0.56 16.88
C SER A 118 5.05 -0.34 18.31
N PHE A 119 4.84 -1.34 19.18
CA PHE A 119 5.34 -1.32 20.54
C PHE A 119 6.15 -2.58 20.84
N LEU A 120 7.38 -2.39 21.31
CA LEU A 120 8.18 -3.45 21.88
C LEU A 120 7.81 -3.62 23.35
N LYS A 121 7.36 -4.82 23.73
CA LYS A 121 7.09 -5.17 25.13
C LYS A 121 8.40 -5.57 25.82
N TRP A 122 8.85 -4.73 26.74
CA TRP A 122 9.93 -5.02 27.69
C TRP A 122 9.30 -5.42 29.04
N PRO A 123 9.99 -6.18 29.91
CA PRO A 123 9.41 -6.69 31.16
C PRO A 123 8.70 -5.65 32.04
N GLU A 124 9.18 -4.41 32.07
CA GLU A 124 8.62 -3.34 32.91
C GLU A 124 8.12 -2.12 32.13
N MET A 125 8.20 -2.12 30.79
CA MET A 125 7.77 -1.00 29.96
C MET A 125 7.43 -1.41 28.53
N SER A 126 6.69 -0.57 27.82
CA SER A 126 6.54 -0.67 26.37
C SER A 126 7.26 0.49 25.69
N VAL A 127 8.14 0.18 24.74
CA VAL A 127 8.85 1.19 23.95
C VAL A 127 8.20 1.32 22.58
N SER A 128 7.92 2.55 22.14
CA SER A 128 7.43 2.79 20.79
C SER A 128 8.53 2.54 19.76
N LEU A 129 8.26 1.70 18.77
CA LEU A 129 9.11 1.48 17.61
C LEU A 129 8.47 2.13 16.39
N LEU A 130 9.28 2.84 15.61
CA LEU A 130 8.92 3.29 14.27
C LEU A 130 9.64 2.39 13.26
N HIS A 131 8.90 1.58 12.53
CA HIS A 131 9.41 0.81 11.40
C HIS A 131 9.42 1.71 10.16
N TRP A 132 10.57 1.85 9.51
CA TRP A 132 10.71 2.61 8.28
C TRP A 132 11.90 2.08 7.48
N GLN A 133 11.70 1.76 6.20
CA GLN A 133 12.72 1.21 5.30
C GLN A 133 13.43 -0.02 5.88
N ASP A 134 12.66 -0.99 6.38
CA ASP A 134 13.16 -2.20 7.07
C ASP A 134 13.99 -1.94 8.35
N GLU A 135 14.07 -0.70 8.82
CA GLU A 135 14.75 -0.34 10.06
C GLU A 135 13.75 -0.03 11.18
N SER A 136 14.08 -0.43 12.40
CA SER A 136 13.28 -0.15 13.59
C SER A 136 13.94 0.96 14.41
N TRP A 137 13.28 2.12 14.45
CA TRP A 137 13.75 3.31 15.12
C TRP A 137 13.11 3.43 16.50
N ILE A 138 13.92 3.66 17.53
CA ILE A 138 13.48 4.00 18.89
C ILE A 138 13.68 5.50 19.09
N ARG A 139 12.74 6.16 19.77
CA ARG A 139 12.93 7.57 20.13
C ARG A 139 14.14 7.70 21.07
N LEU A 140 15.05 8.62 20.79
CA LEU A 140 16.28 8.80 21.59
C LEU A 140 16.00 9.03 23.09
N ARG A 141 14.88 9.69 23.43
CA ARG A 141 14.43 9.90 24.82
C ARG A 141 14.06 8.62 25.58
N ASP A 142 13.75 7.53 24.89
CA ASP A 142 13.36 6.25 25.51
C ASP A 142 14.62 5.39 25.80
N MET A 143 15.76 5.72 25.19
CA MET A 143 17.03 5.00 25.32
C MET A 143 17.62 4.97 26.75
N PRO A 144 17.58 6.04 27.58
CA PRO A 144 18.09 6.00 28.95
C PRO A 144 17.37 4.97 29.83
N TYR A 145 16.07 4.77 29.63
CA TYR A 145 15.27 3.81 30.39
C TYR A 145 15.63 2.36 30.02
N LEU A 146 15.97 2.11 28.74
CA LEU A 146 16.45 0.80 28.28
C LEU A 146 17.79 0.41 28.91
N LEU A 147 18.62 1.40 29.26
CA LEU A 147 19.92 1.18 29.88
C LEU A 147 19.86 0.88 31.37
N GLN A 148 18.88 1.46 32.06
CA GLN A 148 18.78 1.39 33.52
C GLN A 148 18.37 0.00 34.02
N GLY A 149 17.61 -0.77 33.22
CA GLY A 149 17.27 -2.17 33.55
C GLY A 149 18.48 -3.11 33.60
N GLN A 150 19.59 -2.81 32.92
CA GLN A 150 20.82 -3.61 32.99
C GLN A 150 21.69 -3.31 34.21
N THR A 151 21.59 -2.10 34.78
CA THR A 151 22.45 -1.69 35.90
C THR A 151 22.10 -2.33 37.24
N GLN A 152 20.88 -2.89 37.39
CA GLN A 152 20.51 -3.66 38.58
C GLN A 152 21.10 -5.10 38.57
N GLN A 153 21.34 -5.71 37.40
CA GLN A 153 21.84 -7.09 37.32
C GLN A 153 23.36 -7.25 37.12
N ARG A 154 24.12 -6.17 36.87
CA ARG A 154 25.57 -6.28 36.59
C ARG A 154 26.41 -5.33 37.44
N ALA A 155 26.56 -5.67 38.71
CA ALA A 155 27.84 -5.46 39.39
C ALA A 155 28.81 -6.58 38.95
N THR A 156 29.47 -6.42 37.79
CA THR A 156 30.83 -6.91 37.45
C THR A 156 31.14 -6.72 35.95
N ALA A 157 31.98 -5.71 35.66
CA ALA A 157 32.91 -5.57 34.53
C ALA A 157 32.42 -5.50 33.05
N PRO A 158 33.22 -4.87 32.14
CA PRO A 158 32.67 -3.98 31.13
C PRO A 158 32.89 -4.36 29.65
N LYS A 159 32.22 -3.57 28.80
CA LYS A 159 32.41 -3.29 27.35
C LYS A 159 31.73 -4.21 26.31
N SER A 160 31.08 -3.49 25.38
CA SER A 160 30.79 -3.88 23.99
C SER A 160 29.50 -4.66 23.69
N TRP A 161 28.43 -4.40 24.42
CA TRP A 161 27.13 -4.97 24.04
C TRP A 161 26.46 -4.22 22.88
N TRP A 162 26.70 -2.90 22.72
CA TRP A 162 26.15 -2.12 21.61
C TRP A 162 26.68 -2.56 20.23
N ARG A 163 27.90 -3.11 20.17
CA ARG A 163 28.41 -3.72 18.93
C ARG A 163 27.67 -5.01 18.58
N LYS A 164 27.27 -5.82 19.58
CA LYS A 164 26.43 -7.01 19.36
C LYS A 164 25.01 -6.66 18.94
N ALA A 165 24.47 -5.54 19.43
CA ALA A 165 23.20 -5.02 18.93
C ALA A 165 23.32 -4.61 17.45
N ALA A 166 24.40 -3.94 17.05
CA ALA A 166 24.67 -3.63 15.65
C ALA A 166 24.84 -4.89 14.76
N ASP A 167 25.46 -5.96 15.27
CA ASP A 167 25.59 -7.23 14.55
C ASP A 167 24.24 -7.95 14.35
N VAL A 168 23.32 -7.87 15.32
CA VAL A 168 21.96 -8.42 15.18
C VAL A 168 21.15 -7.66 14.11
N PHE A 169 21.37 -6.35 13.97
CA PHE A 169 20.80 -5.56 12.88
C PHE A 169 21.45 -5.84 11.51
N GLN A 170 22.72 -6.26 11.46
CA GLN A 170 23.37 -6.69 10.21
C GLN A 170 23.06 -8.14 9.82
N SER A 171 22.76 -9.02 10.78
CA SER A 171 22.50 -10.44 10.52
C SER A 171 21.18 -10.72 9.77
N SER A 172 20.27 -9.75 9.66
CA SER A 172 19.04 -9.89 8.85
C SER A 172 19.28 -9.63 7.35
N LYS A 173 20.45 -9.13 6.94
CA LYS A 173 20.77 -8.84 5.54
C LYS A 173 21.30 -10.05 4.75
N HIS A 174 21.46 -11.22 5.38
CA HIS A 174 22.12 -12.38 4.76
C HIS A 174 21.26 -13.63 4.59
N LEU A 175 19.94 -13.53 4.73
CA LEU A 175 19.01 -14.65 4.54
C LEU A 175 17.99 -14.35 3.45
N MET A 176 18.48 -13.91 2.29
CA MET A 176 17.77 -13.95 1.00
C MET A 176 18.80 -13.67 -0.11
N SER A 177 19.65 -14.65 -0.36
CA SER A 177 20.36 -14.83 -1.63
C SER A 177 19.85 -16.08 -2.31
#